data_AF-A0A7X8W0E3-F1
#
_entry.id   AF-A0A7X8W0E3-F1
#
_cell.length_a   1.000
_cell.length_b   1.000
_cell.length_c   1.000
_cell.angle_alpha   90.00
_cell.angle_beta   90.00
_cell.angle_gamma   90.00
#
_symmetry.space_group_name_H-M   'P 1'
#
loop_
_entity.id
_entity.type
_entity.pdbx_description
1 polymer ?
#
loop_
_entity_poly.entity_id
_entity_poly.type
_entity_poly.pdbx_seq_one_letter_code
_entity_poly.pdbx_strand_id
1 'polypeptide(L)'
;MSDHSYDAVMARQNEIMQTSLALDFSKYERSGVDFDYDAMMNDVGLSIEEVVAIQRDLGVGDTPLLELRNITELVRKLSKPGFGARILVKDEACNPSGSFKARRAALSCYDAKRKNYKGVIAATSGNYGAAVASMAARLGLKCIVLQECYDSRLVGQPEILEKQRKCEAFGAEVVQLTVGPELFYYTLRLLEETGFYNASLYTPSAITGIETLGYELAEQCKERYDRPPDWVLATHAGGGNLTGTARGIMKAGCPDVKIAAVSVDLSGLSMASDGDFNRKSFTTGHTGFGIPFATLPDRSDVPRNAARSLRYMDRYLLVKQGEVFYTTEMLASLEGLERGPAGNTSLAGAFALARELPEEAMIVVQETEYTGAGKHPMSQLAFAKRNGIDVIVGDPEDEVPGESIVIPAHPDMFRVRDVDLTRLRRSALRNIAGDRRSFSNDEMAYMATEINLGIKETEALLKTLQ
;
A
#
# COMPACT_ATOMS: atom_id res chain seq x y z
N MET A 1 23.06 -31.89 -9.22
CA MET A 1 22.47 -30.56 -9.52
C MET A 1 21.05 -30.59 -9.02
N SER A 2 20.59 -29.52 -8.39
CA SER A 2 19.21 -29.36 -7.96
C SER A 2 18.30 -29.46 -9.19
N ASP A 3 17.14 -30.13 -9.07
CA ASP A 3 16.12 -30.10 -10.12
C ASP A 3 15.47 -28.72 -10.16
N HIS A 4 15.60 -28.07 -11.32
CA HIS A 4 15.11 -26.71 -11.57
C HIS A 4 13.84 -26.68 -12.43
N SER A 5 13.21 -27.82 -12.69
CA SER A 5 11.87 -27.83 -13.29
C SER A 5 10.89 -27.02 -12.43
N TYR A 6 9.86 -26.43 -13.08
CA TYR A 6 8.87 -25.60 -12.39
C TYR A 6 8.25 -26.32 -11.20
N ASP A 7 7.76 -27.54 -11.42
CA ASP A 7 7.12 -28.35 -10.38
C ASP A 7 8.07 -28.66 -9.22
N ALA A 8 9.35 -28.94 -9.50
CA ALA A 8 10.33 -29.23 -8.46
C ALA A 8 10.65 -28.01 -7.59
N VAL A 9 10.74 -26.82 -8.17
CA VAL A 9 10.96 -25.56 -7.42
C VAL A 9 9.72 -25.22 -6.59
N MET A 10 8.53 -25.32 -7.19
CA MET A 10 7.26 -25.06 -6.49
C MET A 10 7.04 -26.04 -5.33
N ALA A 11 7.46 -27.30 -5.46
CA ALA A 11 7.40 -28.27 -4.37
C ALA A 11 8.28 -27.88 -3.17
N ARG A 12 9.34 -27.10 -3.38
CA ARG A 12 10.26 -26.60 -2.34
C ARG A 12 9.94 -25.18 -1.85
N GLN A 13 8.87 -24.55 -2.34
CA GLN A 13 8.58 -23.13 -2.06
C GLN A 13 8.59 -22.79 -0.56
N ASN A 14 8.01 -23.65 0.28
CA ASN A 14 7.90 -23.37 1.72
C ASN A 14 9.27 -23.38 2.40
N GLU A 15 10.15 -24.30 2.02
CA GLU A 15 11.52 -24.41 2.53
C GLU A 15 12.36 -23.20 2.10
N ILE A 16 12.28 -22.80 0.82
CA ILE A 16 12.96 -21.63 0.28
C ILE A 16 12.51 -20.36 1.02
N MET A 17 11.19 -20.20 1.20
CA MET A 17 10.62 -19.04 1.88
C MET A 17 11.02 -18.97 3.35
N GLN A 18 10.95 -20.08 4.09
CA GLN A 18 11.40 -20.14 5.49
C GLN A 18 12.88 -19.76 5.63
N THR A 19 13.73 -20.32 4.76
CA THR A 19 15.17 -20.05 4.76
C THR A 19 15.47 -18.59 4.43
N SER A 20 14.69 -17.96 3.54
CA SER A 20 14.90 -16.58 3.12
C SER A 20 14.44 -15.50 4.12
N LEU A 21 13.71 -15.87 5.17
CA LEU A 21 13.15 -14.94 6.16
C LEU A 21 13.71 -15.17 7.57
N ALA A 22 14.04 -16.42 7.89
CA ALA A 22 14.32 -16.87 9.26
C ALA A 22 13.21 -16.43 10.24
N LEU A 23 11.95 -16.67 9.86
CA LEU A 23 10.76 -16.43 10.69
C LEU A 23 9.97 -17.74 10.81
N ASP A 24 9.53 -18.03 12.03
CA ASP A 24 8.72 -19.20 12.35
C ASP A 24 7.35 -18.74 12.85
N PHE A 25 6.35 -18.80 11.97
CA PHE A 25 4.99 -18.37 12.28
C PHE A 25 4.23 -19.35 13.17
N SER A 26 4.69 -20.60 13.30
CA SER A 26 4.01 -21.63 14.11
C SER A 26 3.95 -21.25 15.60
N LYS A 27 4.87 -20.40 16.06
CA LYS A 27 4.91 -19.84 17.42
C LYS A 27 3.67 -19.02 17.79
N TYR A 28 2.96 -18.48 16.80
CA TYR A 28 1.79 -17.63 17.01
C TYR A 28 0.49 -18.31 16.60
N GLU A 29 0.57 -19.54 16.08
CA GLU A 29 -0.61 -20.34 15.78
C GLU A 29 -1.25 -20.82 17.08
N ARG A 30 -2.57 -20.57 17.20
CA ARG A 30 -3.38 -21.05 18.32
C ARG A 30 -4.41 -22.05 17.79
N SER A 31 -5.28 -22.56 18.67
CA SER A 31 -6.26 -23.57 18.28
C SER A 31 -7.24 -23.05 17.23
N GLY A 32 -7.44 -23.81 16.16
CA GLY A 32 -8.46 -23.50 15.17
C GLY A 32 -8.07 -22.34 14.25
N VAL A 33 -8.89 -21.30 14.17
CA VAL A 33 -8.63 -20.12 13.33
C VAL A 33 -7.88 -18.98 14.05
N ASP A 34 -7.69 -19.10 15.36
CA ASP A 34 -7.03 -18.08 16.18
C ASP A 34 -5.53 -17.97 15.86
N PHE A 35 -5.05 -16.74 15.74
CA PHE A 35 -3.65 -16.41 15.47
C PHE A 35 -3.25 -15.19 16.30
N ASP A 36 -2.17 -15.35 17.08
CA ASP A 36 -1.65 -14.31 17.97
C ASP A 36 -0.85 -13.25 17.20
N TYR A 37 -1.58 -12.43 16.45
CA TYR A 37 -0.99 -11.35 15.67
C TYR A 37 -0.25 -10.34 16.53
N ASP A 38 -0.75 -10.02 17.73
CA ASP A 38 -0.10 -9.02 18.58
C ASP A 38 1.22 -9.57 19.14
N ALA A 39 1.28 -10.84 19.54
CA ALA A 39 2.56 -11.48 19.86
C ALA A 39 3.52 -11.46 18.66
N MET A 40 3.04 -11.79 17.45
CA MET A 40 3.86 -11.74 16.22
C MET A 40 4.43 -10.33 15.97
N MET A 41 3.62 -9.29 16.14
CA MET A 41 4.09 -7.91 15.97
C MET A 41 5.03 -7.46 17.09
N ASN A 42 4.81 -7.92 18.32
CA ASN A 42 5.65 -7.59 19.47
C ASN A 42 7.02 -8.30 19.44
N ASP A 43 7.11 -9.48 18.83
CA ASP A 43 8.34 -10.28 18.73
C ASP A 43 9.39 -9.65 17.79
N VAL A 44 9.05 -8.56 17.09
CA VAL A 44 10.05 -7.71 16.41
C VAL A 44 11.08 -7.16 17.42
N GLY A 45 10.63 -6.91 18.66
CA GLY A 45 11.50 -6.55 19.78
C GLY A 45 12.17 -5.18 19.66
N LEU A 46 11.56 -4.24 18.92
CA LEU A 46 12.03 -2.87 18.78
C LEU A 46 10.97 -1.88 19.25
N SER A 47 11.36 -0.91 20.07
CA SER A 47 10.53 0.25 20.44
C SER A 47 10.33 1.19 19.24
N ILE A 48 9.34 2.08 19.29
CA ILE A 48 9.12 3.04 18.20
C ILE A 48 10.32 3.99 18.07
N GLU A 49 10.95 4.37 19.17
CA GLU A 49 12.14 5.23 19.21
C GLU A 49 13.36 4.55 18.58
N GLU A 50 13.56 3.25 18.82
CA GLU A 50 14.62 2.47 18.18
C GLU A 50 14.41 2.37 16.67
N VAL A 51 13.15 2.16 16.22
CA VAL A 51 12.80 2.13 14.80
C VAL A 51 13.05 3.50 14.15
N VAL A 52 12.67 4.59 14.81
CA VAL A 52 12.96 5.97 14.36
C VAL A 52 14.47 6.21 14.28
N ALA A 53 15.25 5.74 15.26
CA ALA A 53 16.70 5.89 15.24
C ALA A 53 17.33 5.14 14.05
N ILE A 54 16.95 3.88 13.82
CA ILE A 54 17.40 3.10 12.66
C ILE A 54 17.06 3.82 11.35
N GLN A 55 15.84 4.34 11.22
CA GLN A 55 15.41 5.05 10.03
C GLN A 55 16.20 6.35 9.84
N ARG A 56 16.40 7.13 10.90
CA ARG A 56 17.18 8.37 10.88
C ARG A 56 18.61 8.14 10.41
N ASP A 57 19.29 7.09 10.88
CA ASP A 57 20.63 6.71 10.43
C ASP A 57 20.68 6.39 8.93
N LEU A 58 19.58 5.88 8.38
CA LEU A 58 19.38 5.61 6.97
C LEU A 58 18.83 6.81 6.18
N GLY A 59 18.62 7.95 6.82
CA GLY A 59 18.03 9.15 6.22
C GLY A 59 16.56 8.99 5.84
N VAL A 60 15.83 8.12 6.54
CA VAL A 60 14.40 7.80 6.35
C VAL A 60 13.60 8.41 7.49
N GLY A 61 12.38 8.85 7.18
CA GLY A 61 11.47 9.46 8.16
C GLY A 61 11.73 10.95 8.37
N ASP A 62 11.13 11.50 9.42
CA ASP A 62 11.14 12.95 9.71
C ASP A 62 10.71 13.82 8.52
N THR A 63 9.75 13.31 7.75
CA THR A 63 9.30 13.99 6.54
C THR A 63 8.38 15.16 6.87
N PRO A 64 8.31 16.20 6.02
CA PRO A 64 7.44 17.35 6.26
C PRO A 64 5.95 16.96 6.31
N LEU A 65 5.22 17.54 7.26
CA LEU A 65 3.77 17.65 7.21
C LEU A 65 3.43 19.03 6.61
N LEU A 66 2.71 19.09 5.50
CA LEU A 66 2.42 20.33 4.79
C LEU A 66 0.92 20.57 4.75
N GLU A 67 0.49 21.80 5.04
CA GLU A 67 -0.90 22.19 4.83
C GLU A 67 -1.10 22.59 3.37
N LEU A 68 -2.06 21.95 2.70
CA LEU A 68 -2.44 22.25 1.31
C LEU A 68 -3.45 23.39 1.33
N ARG A 69 -2.96 24.61 1.55
CA ARG A 69 -3.80 25.80 1.81
C ARG A 69 -4.69 26.14 0.63
N ASN A 70 -4.15 26.12 -0.58
CA ASN A 70 -4.88 26.49 -1.79
C ASN A 70 -5.93 25.43 -2.16
N ILE A 71 -5.60 24.15 -1.98
CA ILE A 71 -6.55 23.05 -2.16
C ILE A 71 -7.62 23.10 -1.07
N THR A 72 -7.27 23.39 0.19
CA THR A 72 -8.24 23.56 1.29
C THR A 72 -9.20 24.71 0.99
N GLU A 73 -8.71 25.85 0.48
CA GLU A 73 -9.55 26.96 0.05
C GLU A 73 -10.47 26.57 -1.12
N LEU A 74 -9.95 25.81 -2.09
CA LEU A 74 -10.76 25.30 -3.20
C LEU A 74 -11.89 24.38 -2.69
N VAL A 75 -11.58 23.44 -1.80
CA VAL A 75 -12.57 22.58 -1.14
C VAL A 75 -13.66 23.41 -0.47
N ARG A 76 -13.28 24.43 0.32
CA ARG A 76 -14.25 25.31 1.01
C ARG A 76 -15.13 26.09 0.04
N LYS A 77 -14.58 26.57 -1.08
CA LYS A 77 -15.36 27.26 -2.14
C LYS A 77 -16.38 26.34 -2.82
N LEU A 78 -16.08 25.05 -2.91
CA LEU A 78 -16.93 24.02 -3.53
C LEU A 78 -17.87 23.32 -2.54
N SER A 79 -17.82 23.71 -1.27
CA SER A 79 -18.59 23.14 -0.17
C SER A 79 -19.74 24.04 0.25
N LYS A 80 -20.74 23.45 0.91
CA LYS A 80 -21.79 24.19 1.60
C LYS A 80 -21.18 25.01 2.78
N PRO A 81 -21.81 26.12 3.20
CA PRO A 81 -21.33 26.91 4.33
C PRO A 81 -21.12 26.05 5.59
N GLY A 82 -19.99 26.26 6.29
CA GLY A 82 -19.58 25.51 7.48
C GLY A 82 -18.89 24.16 7.21
N PHE A 83 -18.63 23.83 5.94
CA PHE A 83 -17.97 22.59 5.51
C PHE A 83 -16.73 22.88 4.66
N GLY A 84 -15.87 21.88 4.53
CA GLY A 84 -14.59 22.00 3.83
C GLY A 84 -13.42 21.89 4.80
N ALA A 85 -13.14 20.66 5.22
CA ALA A 85 -12.09 20.34 6.16
C ALA A 85 -10.70 20.76 5.66
N ARG A 86 -9.81 21.06 6.60
CA ARG A 86 -8.39 21.28 6.33
C ARG A 86 -7.74 20.00 5.79
N ILE A 87 -6.95 20.13 4.73
CA ILE A 87 -6.15 19.01 4.19
C ILE A 87 -4.67 19.26 4.44
N LEU A 88 -4.04 18.32 5.13
CA LEU A 88 -2.60 18.21 5.28
C LEU A 88 -2.09 17.05 4.43
N VAL A 89 -0.83 17.11 4.01
CA VAL A 89 -0.13 15.99 3.37
C VAL A 89 1.19 15.71 4.09
N LYS A 90 1.46 14.43 4.33
CA LYS A 90 2.77 13.96 4.80
C LYS A 90 3.63 13.66 3.58
N ASP A 91 4.64 14.51 3.34
CA ASP A 91 5.40 14.51 2.09
C ASP A 91 6.49 13.43 2.06
N GLU A 92 6.03 12.19 1.88
CA GLU A 92 6.87 11.00 1.88
C GLU A 92 7.81 10.87 0.66
N ALA A 93 7.66 11.75 -0.34
CA ALA A 93 8.62 11.91 -1.42
C ALA A 93 10.00 12.42 -0.95
N CYS A 94 10.09 13.01 0.25
CA CYS A 94 11.35 13.45 0.86
C CYS A 94 12.25 12.30 1.33
N ASN A 95 11.74 11.07 1.39
CA ASN A 95 12.58 9.91 1.71
C ASN A 95 13.61 9.63 0.59
N PRO A 96 14.74 8.94 0.86
CA PRO A 96 15.84 8.75 -0.10
C PRO A 96 15.43 8.07 -1.42
N SER A 97 14.50 7.12 -1.35
CA SER A 97 13.96 6.45 -2.54
C SER A 97 12.77 7.18 -3.17
N GLY A 98 12.32 8.27 -2.57
CA GLY A 98 11.24 9.13 -3.06
C GLY A 98 9.83 8.66 -2.73
N SER A 99 9.62 7.78 -1.75
CA SER A 99 8.27 7.47 -1.25
C SER A 99 8.33 6.83 0.14
N PHE A 100 7.17 6.65 0.76
CA PHE A 100 7.03 6.03 2.08
C PHE A 100 7.58 4.60 2.16
N LYS A 101 7.74 3.94 1.01
CA LYS A 101 8.28 2.58 0.91
C LYS A 101 9.68 2.46 1.54
N ALA A 102 10.42 3.57 1.64
CA ALA A 102 11.69 3.63 2.36
C ALA A 102 11.56 3.20 3.83
N ARG A 103 10.46 3.54 4.51
CA ARG A 103 10.21 3.18 5.92
C ARG A 103 10.14 1.68 6.13
N ARG A 104 9.39 1.00 5.25
CA ARG A 104 9.32 -0.46 5.21
C ARG A 104 10.68 -1.08 4.87
N ALA A 105 11.29 -0.59 3.79
CA ALA A 105 12.55 -1.14 3.26
C ALA A 105 13.71 -1.00 4.24
N ALA A 106 13.74 0.08 5.03
CA ALA A 106 14.76 0.32 6.05
C ALA A 106 14.81 -0.84 7.04
N LEU A 107 13.65 -1.28 7.54
CA LEU A 107 13.58 -2.36 8.53
C LEU A 107 13.78 -3.74 7.90
N SER A 108 13.29 -3.97 6.68
CA SER A 108 13.58 -5.21 5.96
C SER A 108 15.08 -5.38 5.68
N CYS A 109 15.77 -4.33 5.24
CA CYS A 109 17.22 -4.40 4.98
C CYS A 109 18.03 -4.43 6.27
N TYR A 110 17.59 -3.71 7.32
CA TYR A 110 18.19 -3.79 8.64
C TYR A 110 18.11 -5.21 9.22
N ASP A 111 16.93 -5.86 9.14
CA ASP A 111 16.75 -7.23 9.60
C ASP A 111 17.64 -8.21 8.82
N ALA A 112 17.70 -8.08 7.49
CA ALA A 112 18.60 -8.86 6.65
C ALA A 112 20.09 -8.70 7.08
N LYS A 113 20.53 -7.45 7.30
CA LYS A 113 21.90 -7.16 7.75
C LYS A 113 22.18 -7.75 9.13
N ARG A 114 21.27 -7.56 10.09
CA ARG A 114 21.35 -8.09 11.46
C ARG A 114 21.44 -9.61 11.48
N LYS A 115 20.73 -10.28 10.56
CA LYS A 115 20.74 -11.74 10.38
C LYS A 115 21.90 -12.24 9.49
N ASN A 116 22.85 -11.37 9.14
CA ASN A 116 24.07 -11.69 8.35
C ASN A 116 23.83 -12.14 6.90
N TYR A 117 22.68 -11.81 6.31
CA TYR A 117 22.46 -12.03 4.87
C TYR A 117 23.41 -11.16 4.04
N LYS A 118 23.85 -11.68 2.89
CA LYS A 118 24.76 -10.97 1.97
C LYS A 118 24.02 -10.03 1.02
N GLY A 119 22.72 -10.22 0.86
CA GLY A 119 21.88 -9.42 -0.01
C GLY A 119 20.40 -9.64 0.24
N VAL A 120 19.59 -8.89 -0.52
CA VAL A 120 18.13 -8.89 -0.46
C VAL A 120 17.54 -9.06 -1.85
N ILE A 121 16.38 -9.71 -1.91
CA ILE A 121 15.57 -9.84 -3.13
C ILE A 121 14.19 -9.22 -2.90
N ALA A 122 13.71 -8.45 -3.87
CA ALA A 122 12.34 -7.92 -3.87
C ALA A 122 11.65 -8.15 -5.23
N ALA A 123 10.53 -8.86 -5.23
CA ALA A 123 9.64 -8.98 -6.37
C ALA A 123 8.56 -7.89 -6.32
N THR A 124 8.68 -6.86 -7.17
CA THR A 124 7.74 -5.74 -7.19
C THR A 124 7.94 -4.84 -8.42
N SER A 125 6.85 -4.48 -9.10
CA SER A 125 6.81 -3.43 -10.12
C SER A 125 6.53 -2.02 -9.56
N GLY A 126 6.43 -1.90 -8.23
CA GLY A 126 6.11 -0.65 -7.52
C GLY A 126 7.34 0.09 -6.97
N ASN A 127 7.11 1.20 -6.27
CA ASN A 127 8.18 2.00 -5.63
C ASN A 127 9.00 1.21 -4.58
N TYR A 128 8.51 0.04 -4.15
CA TYR A 128 9.18 -0.75 -3.13
C TYR A 128 10.54 -1.29 -3.62
N GLY A 129 10.68 -1.61 -4.92
CA GLY A 129 11.96 -2.06 -5.47
C GLY A 129 13.04 -0.98 -5.33
N ALA A 130 12.70 0.27 -5.69
CA ALA A 130 13.61 1.41 -5.52
C ALA A 130 13.93 1.69 -4.04
N ALA A 131 12.98 1.45 -3.13
CA ALA A 131 13.21 1.57 -1.70
C ALA A 131 14.16 0.50 -1.15
N VAL A 132 13.98 -0.76 -1.53
CA VAL A 132 14.87 -1.86 -1.15
C VAL A 132 16.27 -1.63 -1.72
N ALA A 133 16.39 -1.25 -3.00
CA ALA A 133 17.67 -0.94 -3.63
C ALA A 133 18.39 0.21 -2.91
N SER A 134 17.68 1.30 -2.60
CA SER A 134 18.24 2.44 -1.86
C SER A 134 18.74 2.03 -0.47
N MET A 135 17.96 1.28 0.30
CA MET A 135 18.34 0.86 1.65
C MET A 135 19.45 -0.20 1.66
N ALA A 136 19.42 -1.13 0.69
CA ALA A 136 20.48 -2.11 0.50
C ALA A 136 21.82 -1.44 0.20
N ALA A 137 21.83 -0.42 -0.68
CA ALA A 137 23.02 0.36 -0.98
C ALA A 137 23.60 1.04 0.27
N ARG A 138 22.75 1.67 1.10
CA ARG A 138 23.19 2.30 2.36
C ARG A 138 23.77 1.32 3.38
N LEU A 139 23.26 0.09 3.41
CA LEU A 139 23.69 -0.96 4.35
C LEU A 139 24.79 -1.88 3.78
N GLY A 140 25.24 -1.64 2.55
CA GLY A 140 26.23 -2.47 1.87
C GLY A 140 25.75 -3.92 1.66
N LEU A 141 24.49 -4.09 1.26
CA LEU A 141 23.88 -5.36 0.88
C LEU A 141 23.78 -5.44 -0.64
N LYS A 142 24.00 -6.62 -1.22
CA LYS A 142 23.63 -6.87 -2.63
C LYS A 142 22.11 -6.79 -2.79
N CYS A 143 21.62 -6.36 -3.94
CA CYS A 143 20.19 -6.20 -4.18
C CYS A 143 19.80 -6.75 -5.55
N ILE A 144 18.79 -7.61 -5.57
CA ILE A 144 18.12 -8.04 -6.79
C ILE A 144 16.66 -7.62 -6.74
N VAL A 145 16.17 -6.98 -7.80
CA VAL A 145 14.76 -6.58 -7.93
C VAL A 145 14.16 -7.30 -9.12
N LEU A 146 13.10 -8.06 -8.91
CA LEU A 146 12.33 -8.69 -9.98
C LEU A 146 11.07 -7.87 -10.28
N GLN A 147 10.77 -7.64 -11.55
CA GLN A 147 9.66 -6.79 -11.98
C GLN A 147 8.91 -7.41 -13.16
N GLU A 148 7.59 -7.47 -13.07
CA GLU A 148 6.72 -7.62 -14.25
C GLU A 148 6.72 -6.28 -14.98
N CYS A 149 7.43 -6.21 -16.10
CA CYS A 149 7.65 -4.98 -16.83
C CYS A 149 6.83 -4.93 -18.13
N TYR A 150 6.47 -6.09 -18.68
CA TYR A 150 5.95 -6.20 -20.03
C TYR A 150 4.67 -7.05 -20.10
N ASP A 151 3.83 -6.77 -21.09
CA ASP A 151 2.89 -7.78 -21.61
C ASP A 151 3.59 -8.73 -22.62
N SER A 152 2.85 -9.68 -23.15
CA SER A 152 3.32 -10.66 -24.15
C SER A 152 3.78 -10.02 -25.48
N ARG A 153 3.41 -8.76 -25.73
CA ARG A 153 3.84 -7.97 -26.89
C ARG A 153 5.12 -7.18 -26.60
N LEU A 154 5.72 -7.38 -25.41
CA LEU A 154 6.89 -6.65 -24.91
C LEU A 154 6.63 -5.14 -24.75
N VAL A 155 5.38 -4.76 -24.53
CA VAL A 155 5.00 -3.37 -24.24
C VAL A 155 5.04 -3.17 -22.74
N GLY A 156 5.84 -2.21 -22.27
CA GLY A 156 6.00 -1.91 -20.84
C GLY A 156 5.40 -0.58 -20.42
N GLN A 157 4.88 -0.53 -19.20
CA GLN A 157 4.34 0.70 -18.64
C GLN A 157 5.46 1.70 -18.32
N PRO A 158 5.30 2.99 -18.69
CA PRO A 158 6.35 3.99 -18.46
C PRO A 158 6.73 4.13 -16.99
N GLU A 159 5.78 3.95 -16.07
CA GLU A 159 6.03 4.06 -14.64
C GLU A 159 6.93 2.93 -14.14
N ILE A 160 6.75 1.70 -14.64
CA ILE A 160 7.55 0.53 -14.25
C ILE A 160 8.98 0.70 -14.76
N LEU A 161 9.14 1.13 -16.02
CA LEU A 161 10.45 1.40 -16.63
C LEU A 161 11.22 2.51 -15.90
N GLU A 162 10.54 3.55 -15.42
CA GLU A 162 11.19 4.59 -14.60
C GLU A 162 11.70 4.02 -13.26
N LYS A 163 10.87 3.18 -12.60
CA LYS A 163 11.22 2.55 -11.33
C LYS A 163 12.39 1.57 -11.49
N GLN A 164 12.44 0.82 -12.59
CA GLN A 164 13.57 -0.03 -12.98
C GLN A 164 14.86 0.78 -13.01
N ARG A 165 14.91 1.86 -13.79
CA ARG A 165 16.09 2.73 -13.92
C ARG A 165 16.56 3.27 -12.57
N LYS A 166 15.61 3.60 -11.69
CA LYS A 166 15.93 4.05 -10.33
C LYS A 166 16.58 2.94 -9.49
N CYS A 167 16.15 1.69 -9.63
CA CYS A 167 16.79 0.55 -8.96
C CYS A 167 18.22 0.33 -9.47
N GLU A 168 18.42 0.36 -10.78
CA GLU A 168 19.75 0.23 -11.42
C GLU A 168 20.70 1.35 -10.99
N ALA A 169 20.19 2.59 -10.90
CA ALA A 169 20.98 3.73 -10.44
C ALA A 169 21.46 3.58 -8.98
N PHE A 170 20.74 2.82 -8.16
CA PHE A 170 21.16 2.45 -6.80
C PHE A 170 22.08 1.21 -6.76
N GLY A 171 22.40 0.62 -7.90
CA GLY A 171 23.28 -0.54 -8.02
C GLY A 171 22.60 -1.89 -7.80
N ALA A 172 21.27 -1.96 -7.88
CA ALA A 172 20.56 -3.24 -7.88
C ALA A 172 20.66 -3.93 -9.24
N GLU A 173 20.74 -5.26 -9.23
CA GLU A 173 20.52 -6.09 -10.41
C GLU A 173 19.01 -6.20 -10.64
N VAL A 174 18.53 -5.89 -11.84
CA VAL A 174 17.09 -5.89 -12.14
C VAL A 174 16.75 -7.00 -13.14
N VAL A 175 15.82 -7.86 -12.74
CA VAL A 175 15.26 -8.92 -13.59
C VAL A 175 13.91 -8.47 -14.09
N GLN A 176 13.78 -8.30 -15.41
CA GLN A 176 12.54 -7.89 -16.05
C GLN A 176 11.85 -9.08 -16.68
N LEU A 177 10.58 -9.24 -16.37
CA LEU A 177 9.75 -10.36 -16.82
C LEU A 177 8.47 -9.84 -17.48
N THR A 178 7.78 -10.73 -18.19
CA THR A 178 6.40 -10.47 -18.59
C THR A 178 5.47 -10.70 -17.40
N VAL A 179 4.26 -10.14 -17.46
CA VAL A 179 3.23 -10.46 -16.45
C VAL A 179 2.90 -11.95 -16.51
N GLY A 180 2.93 -12.63 -15.36
CA GLY A 180 2.65 -14.06 -15.32
C GLY A 180 3.27 -14.82 -14.14
N PRO A 181 3.04 -16.15 -14.08
CA PRO A 181 3.47 -16.99 -12.97
C PRO A 181 5.01 -17.12 -12.87
N GLU A 182 5.73 -16.73 -13.91
CA GLU A 182 7.19 -16.81 -13.97
C GLU A 182 7.88 -15.95 -12.90
N LEU A 183 7.29 -14.82 -12.49
CA LEU A 183 7.84 -13.95 -11.45
C LEU A 183 8.11 -14.74 -10.16
N PHE A 184 7.14 -15.53 -9.73
CA PHE A 184 7.24 -16.29 -8.48
C PHE A 184 8.30 -17.40 -8.59
N TYR A 185 8.28 -18.14 -9.70
CA TYR A 185 9.29 -19.17 -9.99
C TYR A 185 10.72 -18.61 -9.98
N TYR A 186 10.98 -17.52 -10.71
CA TYR A 186 12.30 -16.90 -10.74
C TYR A 186 12.72 -16.31 -9.39
N THR A 187 11.76 -15.78 -8.62
CA THR A 187 12.04 -15.31 -7.25
C THR A 187 12.53 -16.46 -6.37
N LEU A 188 11.82 -17.59 -6.36
CA LEU A 188 12.22 -18.76 -5.58
C LEU A 188 13.60 -19.29 -5.99
N ARG A 189 13.86 -19.34 -7.31
CA ARG A 189 15.16 -19.77 -7.82
C ARG A 189 16.31 -18.88 -7.36
N LEU A 190 16.14 -17.56 -7.49
CA LEU A 190 17.19 -16.64 -7.07
C LEU A 190 17.39 -16.67 -5.55
N LEU A 191 16.34 -16.85 -4.75
CA LEU A 191 16.47 -17.04 -3.31
C LEU A 191 17.28 -18.31 -2.97
N GLU A 192 16.99 -19.44 -3.62
CA GLU A 192 17.72 -20.71 -3.44
C GLU A 192 19.19 -20.59 -3.86
N GLU A 193 19.48 -19.95 -5.00
CA GLU A 193 20.84 -19.84 -5.54
C GLU A 193 21.72 -18.83 -4.79
N THR A 194 21.13 -17.71 -4.35
CA THR A 194 21.90 -16.61 -3.73
C THR A 194 21.92 -16.69 -2.20
N GLY A 195 20.94 -17.38 -1.60
CA GLY A 195 20.72 -17.37 -0.16
C GLY A 195 20.39 -15.97 0.39
N PHE A 196 19.83 -15.09 -0.44
CA PHE A 196 19.48 -13.73 -0.03
C PHE A 196 18.18 -13.68 0.79
N TYR A 197 18.03 -12.58 1.53
CA TYR A 197 16.83 -12.33 2.31
C TYR A 197 15.66 -11.93 1.40
N ASN A 198 14.47 -12.50 1.60
CA ASN A 198 13.28 -12.10 0.86
C ASN A 198 12.63 -10.85 1.48
N ALA A 199 12.89 -9.69 0.86
CA ALA A 199 12.34 -8.41 1.29
C ALA A 199 10.92 -8.16 0.74
N SER A 200 10.41 -8.94 -0.21
CA SER A 200 9.13 -8.71 -0.92
C SER A 200 7.91 -8.70 0.00
N LEU A 201 8.04 -9.30 1.19
CA LEU A 201 6.94 -9.70 2.04
C LEU A 201 6.62 -8.67 3.14
N TYR A 202 5.34 -8.55 3.48
CA TYR A 202 4.90 -7.76 4.64
C TYR A 202 5.13 -8.56 5.92
N THR A 203 6.40 -8.69 6.30
CA THR A 203 6.80 -9.28 7.59
C THR A 203 6.46 -8.33 8.75
N PRO A 204 6.45 -8.82 10.00
CA PRO A 204 6.25 -7.96 11.17
C PRO A 204 7.21 -6.76 11.18
N SER A 205 8.51 -6.99 10.98
CA SER A 205 9.52 -5.91 10.91
C SER A 205 9.24 -4.90 9.80
N ALA A 206 8.73 -5.37 8.65
CA ALA A 206 8.37 -4.50 7.53
C ALA A 206 7.21 -3.57 7.89
N ILE A 207 6.17 -4.07 8.58
CA ILE A 207 5.05 -3.25 9.07
C ILE A 207 5.49 -2.32 10.19
N THR A 208 6.32 -2.78 11.13
CA THR A 208 6.91 -1.95 12.19
C THR A 208 7.67 -0.75 11.62
N GLY A 209 8.37 -0.90 10.49
CA GLY A 209 8.98 0.24 9.81
C GLY A 209 7.97 1.32 9.40
N ILE A 210 6.78 0.94 8.92
CA ILE A 210 5.73 1.87 8.50
C ILE A 210 5.06 2.55 9.71
N GLU A 211 5.07 1.94 10.91
CA GLU A 211 4.47 2.52 12.12
C GLU A 211 5.02 3.91 12.46
N THR A 212 6.29 4.18 12.14
CA THR A 212 6.89 5.52 12.29
C THR A 212 6.13 6.61 11.55
N LEU A 213 5.50 6.28 10.41
CA LEU A 213 4.75 7.24 9.60
C LEU A 213 3.50 7.74 10.34
N GLY A 214 2.73 6.80 10.88
CA GLY A 214 1.54 7.10 11.69
C GLY A 214 1.88 7.79 12.99
N TYR A 215 2.99 7.39 13.62
CA TYR A 215 3.48 8.03 14.84
C TYR A 215 3.88 9.49 14.57
N GLU A 216 4.75 9.72 13.58
CA GLU A 216 5.24 11.05 13.22
C GLU A 216 4.11 12.00 12.81
N LEU A 217 3.16 11.56 11.96
CA LEU A 217 2.08 12.45 11.52
C LEU A 217 1.18 12.86 12.69
N ALA A 218 0.96 11.97 13.67
CA ALA A 218 0.15 12.27 14.84
C ALA A 218 0.89 13.24 15.78
N GLU A 219 2.17 13.00 16.06
CA GLU A 219 3.01 13.92 16.85
C GLU A 219 3.12 15.29 16.21
N GLN A 220 3.38 15.37 14.90
CA GLN A 220 3.49 16.63 14.17
C GLN A 220 2.17 17.41 14.14
N CYS A 221 1.02 16.71 14.06
CA CYS A 221 -0.29 17.35 14.22
C CYS A 221 -0.48 17.92 15.62
N LYS A 222 -0.18 17.15 16.67
CA LYS A 222 -0.27 17.61 18.07
C LYS A 222 0.65 18.81 18.31
N GLU A 223 1.88 18.78 17.82
CA GLU A 223 2.83 19.88 17.97
C GLU A 223 2.36 21.18 17.28
N ARG A 224 1.81 21.07 16.06
CA ARG A 224 1.47 22.25 15.25
C ARG A 224 0.06 22.78 15.45
N TYR A 225 -0.87 21.91 15.84
CA TYR A 225 -2.30 22.21 15.90
C TYR A 225 -2.94 21.89 17.26
N ASP A 226 -2.15 21.48 18.25
CA ASP A 226 -2.59 21.13 19.61
C ASP A 226 -3.65 20.01 19.68
N ARG A 227 -3.76 19.22 18.60
CA ARG A 227 -4.67 18.07 18.50
C ARG A 227 -4.26 17.09 17.39
N PRO A 228 -4.64 15.80 17.48
CA PRO A 228 -4.50 14.87 16.36
C PRO A 228 -5.46 15.19 15.20
N PRO A 229 -5.23 14.64 14.00
CA PRO A 229 -6.19 14.75 12.90
C PRO A 229 -7.47 13.96 13.18
N ASP A 230 -8.58 14.34 12.55
CA ASP A 230 -9.83 13.56 12.67
C ASP A 230 -9.79 12.35 11.73
N TRP A 231 -9.16 12.52 10.56
CA TRP A 231 -9.06 11.50 9.52
C TRP A 231 -7.64 11.39 8.97
N VAL A 232 -7.22 10.16 8.71
CA VAL A 232 -5.99 9.84 7.95
C VAL A 232 -6.37 8.98 6.75
N LEU A 233 -6.01 9.44 5.56
CA LEU A 233 -6.28 8.74 4.31
C LEU A 233 -5.00 8.12 3.75
N ALA A 234 -5.05 6.82 3.50
CA ALA A 234 -3.94 6.06 2.95
C ALA A 234 -4.36 5.34 1.67
N THR A 235 -3.51 5.44 0.64
CA THR A 235 -3.69 4.66 -0.58
C THR A 235 -3.61 3.17 -0.23
N HIS A 236 -4.63 2.42 -0.65
CA HIS A 236 -4.80 1.04 -0.30
C HIS A 236 -4.51 0.12 -1.50
N ALA A 237 -3.68 -0.88 -1.24
CA ALA A 237 -3.32 -1.95 -2.16
C ALA A 237 -3.06 -3.22 -1.34
N GLY A 238 -1.79 -3.53 -1.04
CA GLY A 238 -1.42 -4.68 -0.21
C GLY A 238 -1.65 -4.51 1.30
N GLY A 239 -2.43 -3.53 1.75
CA GLY A 239 -2.76 -3.29 3.17
C GLY A 239 -1.68 -2.71 4.07
N GLY A 240 -0.39 -2.95 3.80
CA GLY A 240 0.66 -2.64 4.77
C GLY A 240 0.81 -1.15 5.11
N ASN A 241 0.53 -0.26 4.14
CA ASN A 241 0.59 1.18 4.37
C ASN A 241 -0.43 1.64 5.43
N LEU A 242 -1.69 1.20 5.24
CA LEU A 242 -2.79 1.50 6.16
C LEU A 242 -2.55 0.86 7.53
N THR A 243 -2.18 -0.42 7.56
CA THR A 243 -1.92 -1.15 8.81
C THR A 243 -0.81 -0.51 9.64
N GLY A 244 0.34 -0.23 9.02
CA GLY A 244 1.46 0.40 9.74
C GLY A 244 1.09 1.79 10.24
N THR A 245 0.46 2.61 9.40
CA THR A 245 0.01 3.95 9.78
C THR A 245 -0.94 3.93 10.97
N ALA A 246 -2.00 3.12 10.94
CA ALA A 246 -2.95 3.03 12.04
C ALA A 246 -2.28 2.58 13.34
N ARG A 247 -1.37 1.61 13.26
CA ARG A 247 -0.60 1.14 14.42
C ARG A 247 0.33 2.22 14.99
N GLY A 248 0.96 3.01 14.12
CA GLY A 248 1.73 4.19 14.51
C GLY A 248 0.93 5.23 15.26
N ILE A 249 -0.27 5.53 14.76
CA ILE A 249 -1.21 6.49 15.36
C ILE A 249 -1.66 6.02 16.76
N MET A 250 -1.95 4.72 16.92
CA MET A 250 -2.25 4.16 18.24
C MET A 250 -1.06 4.27 19.21
N LYS A 251 0.17 4.03 18.72
CA LYS A 251 1.40 4.22 19.52
C LYS A 251 1.64 5.67 19.93
N ALA A 252 1.17 6.64 19.13
CA ALA A 252 1.18 8.07 19.48
C ALA A 252 0.07 8.47 20.48
N GLY A 253 -0.73 7.50 20.96
CA GLY A 253 -1.81 7.75 21.91
C GLY A 253 -3.04 8.40 21.28
N CYS A 254 -3.29 8.19 19.99
CA CYS A 254 -4.40 8.81 19.25
C CYS A 254 -5.37 7.76 18.67
N PRO A 255 -5.98 6.88 19.47
CA PRO A 255 -6.80 5.76 18.96
C PRO A 255 -8.11 6.20 18.29
N ASP A 256 -8.59 7.42 18.55
CA ASP A 256 -9.87 7.92 18.02
C ASP A 256 -9.77 8.47 16.58
N VAL A 257 -8.55 8.59 16.05
CA VAL A 257 -8.32 9.04 14.67
C VAL A 257 -8.89 8.03 13.69
N LYS A 258 -9.73 8.51 12.76
CA LYS A 258 -10.38 7.65 11.77
C LYS A 258 -9.46 7.36 10.59
N ILE A 259 -9.44 6.12 10.13
CA ILE A 259 -8.58 5.67 9.03
C ILE A 259 -9.43 5.33 7.81
N ALA A 260 -9.15 6.01 6.71
CA ALA A 260 -9.79 5.75 5.42
C ALA A 260 -8.80 5.15 4.42
N ALA A 261 -9.16 4.01 3.85
CA ALA A 261 -8.50 3.45 2.68
C ALA A 261 -8.98 4.17 1.41
N VAL A 262 -8.10 4.35 0.43
CA VAL A 262 -8.49 4.87 -0.88
C VAL A 262 -7.85 4.02 -1.98
N SER A 263 -8.64 3.58 -2.96
CA SER A 263 -8.13 2.87 -4.14
C SER A 263 -8.73 3.43 -5.43
N VAL A 264 -7.93 3.41 -6.49
CA VAL A 264 -8.43 3.63 -7.84
C VAL A 264 -9.34 2.47 -8.25
N ASP A 265 -10.52 2.79 -8.76
CA ASP A 265 -11.47 1.82 -9.28
C ASP A 265 -11.00 1.26 -10.63
N LEU A 266 -10.44 0.05 -10.59
CA LEU A 266 -10.11 -0.75 -11.77
C LEU A 266 -10.94 -2.04 -11.80
N SER A 267 -12.18 -1.97 -11.32
CA SER A 267 -13.07 -3.13 -11.26
C SER A 267 -13.22 -3.76 -12.65
N GLY A 268 -13.10 -5.09 -12.71
CA GLY A 268 -13.15 -5.84 -13.97
C GLY A 268 -11.79 -6.15 -14.59
N LEU A 269 -10.72 -5.43 -14.23
CA LEU A 269 -9.37 -5.72 -14.72
C LEU A 269 -8.65 -6.72 -13.80
N SER A 270 -7.99 -7.72 -14.40
CA SER A 270 -7.14 -8.66 -13.68
C SER A 270 -5.67 -8.28 -13.79
N MET A 271 -4.99 -8.10 -12.66
CA MET A 271 -3.58 -7.69 -12.67
C MET A 271 -2.62 -8.77 -13.17
N ALA A 272 -3.06 -10.03 -13.16
CA ALA A 272 -2.33 -11.16 -13.70
C ALA A 272 -2.71 -11.48 -15.15
N SER A 273 -3.65 -10.73 -15.75
CA SER A 273 -4.06 -10.89 -17.14
C SER A 273 -3.11 -10.14 -18.05
N ASP A 274 -2.56 -10.86 -19.02
CA ASP A 274 -1.75 -10.28 -20.10
C ASP A 274 -2.50 -9.19 -20.87
N GLY A 275 -3.79 -9.43 -21.17
CA GLY A 275 -4.64 -8.49 -21.92
C GLY A 275 -5.00 -7.22 -21.13
N ASP A 276 -5.10 -7.33 -19.80
CA ASP A 276 -5.46 -6.18 -18.94
C ASP A 276 -4.23 -5.43 -18.43
N PHE A 277 -3.04 -6.05 -18.49
CA PHE A 277 -1.82 -5.53 -17.87
C PHE A 277 -1.51 -4.10 -18.30
N ASN A 278 -1.67 -3.78 -19.58
CA ASN A 278 -1.42 -2.46 -20.14
C ASN A 278 -2.68 -1.61 -20.33
N ARG A 279 -3.84 -2.07 -19.82
CA ARG A 279 -5.09 -1.31 -19.78
C ARG A 279 -5.26 -0.50 -18.48
N LYS A 280 -4.34 -0.67 -17.53
CA LYS A 280 -4.28 0.13 -16.28
C LYS A 280 -3.29 1.27 -16.40
N SER A 281 -3.57 2.37 -15.69
CA SER A 281 -2.67 3.53 -15.61
C SER A 281 -1.89 3.62 -14.29
N PHE A 282 -2.12 2.66 -13.38
CA PHE A 282 -1.54 2.64 -12.05
C PHE A 282 -1.01 1.24 -11.74
N THR A 283 0.25 1.15 -11.33
CA THR A 283 0.88 -0.13 -10.96
C THR A 283 0.45 -0.65 -9.57
N THR A 284 -0.07 0.24 -8.72
CA THR A 284 -0.55 -0.08 -7.37
C THR A 284 -1.64 0.91 -6.94
N GLY A 285 -2.22 0.72 -5.77
CA GLY A 285 -3.20 1.64 -5.20
C GLY A 285 -4.61 1.52 -5.79
N HIS A 286 -4.98 0.35 -6.32
CA HIS A 286 -6.24 0.13 -7.02
C HIS A 286 -6.98 -1.13 -6.52
N THR A 287 -8.25 -1.27 -6.90
CA THR A 287 -9.16 -2.34 -6.42
C THR A 287 -8.65 -3.76 -6.71
N GLY A 288 -7.95 -3.97 -7.83
CA GLY A 288 -7.30 -5.25 -8.17
C GLY A 288 -6.30 -5.78 -7.14
N PHE A 289 -5.78 -4.92 -6.25
CA PHE A 289 -5.02 -5.36 -5.07
C PHE A 289 -5.78 -5.07 -3.77
N GLY A 290 -6.38 -3.88 -3.63
CA GLY A 290 -7.02 -3.47 -2.39
C GLY A 290 -8.10 -4.43 -1.88
N ILE A 291 -9.02 -4.86 -2.75
CA ILE A 291 -10.12 -5.75 -2.34
C ILE A 291 -9.62 -7.17 -1.97
N PRO A 292 -8.79 -7.81 -2.80
CA PRO A 292 -8.06 -9.04 -2.43
C PRO A 292 -7.36 -9.03 -1.09
N PHE A 293 -6.52 -8.02 -0.83
CA PHE A 293 -5.68 -7.99 0.36
C PHE A 293 -6.45 -7.56 1.61
N ALA A 294 -7.56 -6.83 1.47
CA ALA A 294 -8.47 -6.57 2.58
C ALA A 294 -9.25 -7.82 3.03
N THR A 295 -9.58 -8.75 2.12
CA THR A 295 -10.46 -9.89 2.41
C THR A 295 -9.74 -11.21 2.60
N LEU A 296 -8.55 -11.38 2.02
CA LEU A 296 -7.71 -12.56 2.19
C LEU A 296 -6.23 -12.10 2.23
N PRO A 297 -5.79 -11.43 3.31
CA PRO A 297 -4.42 -10.91 3.39
C PRO A 297 -3.33 -11.99 3.27
N ASP A 298 -3.63 -13.23 3.70
CA ASP A 298 -2.71 -14.38 3.61
C ASP A 298 -2.66 -15.04 2.23
N ARG A 299 -3.31 -14.45 1.20
CA ARG A 299 -3.15 -14.89 -0.20
C ARG A 299 -1.75 -14.64 -0.77
N SER A 300 -0.94 -13.83 -0.08
CA SER A 300 0.43 -13.50 -0.48
C SER A 300 1.38 -14.67 -0.29
N ASP A 301 2.56 -14.56 -0.89
CA ASP A 301 3.68 -15.52 -0.76
C ASP A 301 4.23 -15.70 0.67
N VAL A 302 3.67 -15.03 1.69
CA VAL A 302 3.94 -15.33 3.11
C VAL A 302 2.83 -16.19 3.72
N PRO A 303 3.18 -17.20 4.55
CA PRO A 303 2.20 -17.99 5.29
C PRO A 303 1.25 -17.15 6.17
N ARG A 304 1.76 -16.05 6.75
CA ARG A 304 1.00 -15.08 7.53
C ARG A 304 1.47 -13.66 7.20
N ASN A 305 0.55 -12.83 6.74
CA ASN A 305 0.79 -11.47 6.31
C ASN A 305 0.53 -10.48 7.45
N ALA A 306 1.54 -9.69 7.85
CA ALA A 306 1.38 -8.68 8.89
C ALA A 306 0.53 -7.46 8.44
N ALA A 307 0.28 -7.29 7.15
CA ALA A 307 -0.61 -6.26 6.62
C ALA A 307 -2.10 -6.62 6.82
N ARG A 308 -2.62 -6.39 8.03
CA ARG A 308 -4.04 -6.59 8.38
C ARG A 308 -4.84 -5.29 8.28
N SER A 309 -5.21 -4.86 7.08
CA SER A 309 -5.82 -3.53 6.90
C SER A 309 -7.23 -3.42 7.46
N LEU A 310 -8.03 -4.50 7.35
CA LEU A 310 -9.44 -4.46 7.77
C LEU A 310 -9.59 -4.29 9.29
N ARG A 311 -8.57 -4.66 10.08
CA ARG A 311 -8.47 -4.41 11.52
C ARG A 311 -8.53 -2.94 11.93
N TYR A 312 -8.16 -2.05 11.01
CA TYR A 312 -7.96 -0.64 11.32
C TYR A 312 -8.78 0.29 10.44
N MET A 313 -9.50 -0.25 9.45
CA MET A 313 -10.19 0.53 8.44
C MET A 313 -11.57 0.97 8.96
N ASP A 314 -11.81 2.28 9.02
CA ASP A 314 -13.12 2.86 9.34
C ASP A 314 -13.95 3.13 8.08
N ARG A 315 -13.30 3.49 6.97
CA ARG A 315 -13.93 3.78 5.67
C ARG A 315 -13.05 3.30 4.52
N TYR A 316 -13.65 2.98 3.38
CA TYR A 316 -12.90 2.63 2.16
C TYR A 316 -13.53 3.31 0.96
N LEU A 317 -12.77 4.22 0.35
CA LEU A 317 -13.19 5.04 -0.77
C LEU A 317 -12.63 4.53 -2.10
N LEU A 318 -13.42 4.67 -3.15
CA LEU A 318 -12.99 4.52 -4.53
C LEU A 318 -12.89 5.88 -5.22
N VAL A 319 -11.84 6.02 -6.03
CA VAL A 319 -11.63 7.16 -6.92
C VAL A 319 -11.47 6.70 -8.36
N LYS A 320 -11.81 7.55 -9.30
CA LYS A 320 -11.62 7.30 -10.74
C LYS A 320 -10.19 7.66 -11.16
N GLN A 321 -9.72 7.07 -12.25
CA GLN A 321 -8.38 7.36 -12.79
C GLN A 321 -8.25 8.84 -13.15
N GLY A 322 -9.26 9.40 -13.83
CA GLY A 322 -9.27 10.81 -14.20
C GLY A 322 -9.23 11.77 -13.01
N GLU A 323 -9.87 11.43 -11.89
CA GLU A 323 -9.81 12.21 -10.64
C GLU A 323 -8.40 12.24 -10.07
N VAL A 324 -7.66 11.13 -10.14
CA VAL A 324 -6.26 11.06 -9.66
C VAL A 324 -5.33 11.87 -10.57
N PHE A 325 -5.53 11.82 -11.90
CA PHE A 325 -4.76 12.67 -12.82
C PHE A 325 -5.04 14.16 -12.61
N TYR A 326 -6.32 14.53 -12.45
CA TYR A 326 -6.71 15.90 -12.11
C TYR A 326 -6.07 16.34 -10.79
N THR A 327 -6.14 15.50 -9.76
CA THR A 327 -5.55 15.77 -8.45
C THR A 327 -4.04 15.97 -8.53
N THR A 328 -3.37 15.22 -9.41
CA THR A 328 -1.92 15.33 -9.62
C THR A 328 -1.54 16.68 -10.21
N GLU A 329 -2.27 17.14 -11.23
CA GLU A 329 -2.07 18.47 -11.81
C GLU A 329 -2.45 19.59 -10.83
N MET A 330 -3.54 19.40 -10.07
CA MET A 330 -4.01 20.33 -9.05
C MET A 330 -2.97 20.52 -7.95
N LEU A 331 -2.36 19.44 -7.45
CA LEU A 331 -1.30 19.50 -6.45
C LEU A 331 -0.08 20.27 -6.96
N ALA A 332 0.35 20.02 -8.20
CA ALA A 332 1.46 20.73 -8.80
C ALA A 332 1.14 22.22 -9.02
N SER A 333 -0.02 22.52 -9.58
CA SER A 333 -0.39 23.88 -10.02
C SER A 333 -0.81 24.79 -8.87
N LEU A 334 -1.48 24.25 -7.84
CA LEU A 334 -1.96 25.04 -6.72
C LEU A 334 -0.98 25.07 -5.54
N GLU A 335 -0.21 24.01 -5.32
CA GLU A 335 0.65 23.89 -4.12
C GLU A 335 2.14 23.87 -4.45
N GLY A 336 2.51 23.82 -5.74
CA GLY A 336 3.91 23.78 -6.17
C GLY A 336 4.60 22.44 -5.87
N LEU A 337 3.83 21.37 -5.67
CA LEU A 337 4.34 20.05 -5.32
C LEU A 337 4.17 19.07 -6.50
N GLU A 338 5.22 18.93 -7.32
CA GLU A 338 5.21 17.95 -8.41
C GLU A 338 5.40 16.52 -7.87
N ARG A 339 4.38 15.67 -7.99
CA ARG A 339 4.38 14.29 -7.48
C ARG A 339 3.82 13.32 -8.53
N GLY A 340 4.16 12.04 -8.38
CA GLY A 340 3.63 10.99 -9.25
C GLY A 340 2.14 10.69 -9.00
N PRO A 341 1.38 10.25 -10.02
CA PRO A 341 -0.05 10.00 -9.88
C PRO A 341 -0.43 8.99 -8.81
N ALA A 342 0.33 7.90 -8.63
CA ALA A 342 -0.04 6.85 -7.69
C ALA A 342 -0.05 7.36 -6.24
N GLY A 343 0.88 8.26 -5.90
CA GLY A 343 0.94 8.92 -4.58
C GLY A 343 -0.15 9.97 -4.35
N ASN A 344 -0.97 10.29 -5.35
CA ASN A 344 -2.09 11.23 -5.23
C ASN A 344 -3.45 10.54 -5.12
N THR A 345 -3.49 9.21 -5.05
CA THR A 345 -4.74 8.44 -4.92
C THR A 345 -5.50 8.81 -3.65
N SER A 346 -4.83 8.81 -2.50
CA SER A 346 -5.44 9.22 -1.22
C SER A 346 -5.78 10.70 -1.17
N LEU A 347 -5.03 11.57 -1.85
CA LEU A 347 -5.36 13.00 -1.97
C LEU A 347 -6.66 13.20 -2.79
N ALA A 348 -6.88 12.43 -3.85
CA ALA A 348 -8.11 12.50 -4.64
C ALA A 348 -9.32 12.12 -3.77
N GLY A 349 -9.19 11.07 -2.95
CA GLY A 349 -10.21 10.69 -1.98
C GLY A 349 -10.40 11.74 -0.88
N ALA A 350 -9.32 12.36 -0.40
CA ALA A 350 -9.36 13.42 0.60
C ALA A 350 -10.06 14.67 0.09
N PHE A 351 -9.84 15.04 -1.17
CA PHE A 351 -10.49 16.18 -1.78
C PHE A 351 -12.02 16.02 -1.79
N ALA A 352 -12.52 14.85 -2.17
CA ALA A 352 -13.94 14.55 -2.12
C ALA A 352 -14.48 14.51 -0.68
N LEU A 353 -13.79 13.80 0.23
CA LEU A 353 -14.22 13.64 1.61
C LEU A 353 -14.24 14.95 2.39
N ALA A 354 -13.22 15.79 2.21
CA ALA A 354 -13.09 17.07 2.91
C ALA A 354 -14.31 17.97 2.68
N ARG A 355 -14.97 17.84 1.52
CA ARG A 355 -16.17 18.61 1.19
C ARG A 355 -17.39 18.23 2.04
N GLU A 356 -17.44 16.98 2.54
CA GLU A 356 -18.50 16.44 3.38
C GLU A 356 -18.28 16.68 4.87
N LEU A 357 -17.06 17.10 5.26
CA LEU A 357 -16.68 17.31 6.65
C LEU A 357 -16.80 18.78 7.08
N PRO A 358 -17.05 19.05 8.38
CA PRO A 358 -17.03 20.40 8.93
C PRO A 358 -15.70 21.10 8.69
N GLU A 359 -15.71 22.43 8.59
CA GLU A 359 -14.50 23.24 8.32
C GLU A 359 -13.40 23.13 9.39
N GLU A 360 -13.80 22.78 10.62
CA GLU A 360 -12.93 22.54 11.78
C GLU A 360 -12.22 21.18 11.74
N ALA A 361 -12.72 20.26 10.91
CA ALA A 361 -12.13 18.94 10.77
C ALA A 361 -10.78 19.03 10.03
N MET A 362 -9.90 18.09 10.34
CA MET A 362 -8.54 18.00 9.81
C MET A 362 -8.30 16.60 9.24
N ILE A 363 -7.99 16.56 7.94
CA ILE A 363 -7.58 15.36 7.20
C ILE A 363 -6.07 15.40 7.00
N VAL A 364 -5.40 14.26 7.21
CA VAL A 364 -4.03 14.03 6.76
C VAL A 364 -4.03 13.00 5.63
N VAL A 365 -3.48 13.39 4.48
CA VAL A 365 -3.09 12.49 3.40
C VAL A 365 -1.71 11.96 3.71
N GLN A 366 -1.60 10.64 3.84
CA GLN A 366 -0.47 10.02 4.50
C GLN A 366 0.77 9.80 3.61
N GLU A 367 0.66 9.99 2.29
CA GLU A 367 1.78 9.79 1.38
C GLU A 367 1.81 10.79 0.22
N THR A 368 3.00 10.96 -0.31
CA THR A 368 3.29 11.45 -1.66
C THR A 368 4.38 10.55 -2.27
N GLU A 369 4.66 10.75 -3.55
CA GLU A 369 5.78 10.05 -4.20
C GLU A 369 6.52 10.94 -5.20
N TYR A 370 7.79 10.59 -5.44
CA TYR A 370 8.59 11.20 -6.48
C TYR A 370 7.94 11.07 -7.86
N THR A 371 8.13 12.10 -8.67
CA THR A 371 7.85 12.14 -10.10
C THR A 371 9.13 11.89 -10.92
N GLY A 372 8.98 11.69 -12.22
CA GLY A 372 10.04 11.41 -13.18
C GLY A 372 9.46 11.24 -14.58
N ALA A 373 10.29 11.17 -15.62
CA ALA A 373 9.80 11.17 -17.00
C ALA A 373 8.78 10.05 -17.26
N GLY A 374 9.07 8.82 -16.84
CA GLY A 374 8.12 7.72 -16.96
C GLY A 374 6.97 7.75 -15.96
N LYS A 375 7.07 8.50 -14.85
CA LYS A 375 5.99 8.66 -13.85
C LYS A 375 5.10 9.88 -14.06
N HIS A 376 5.50 10.79 -14.95
CA HIS A 376 4.76 12.02 -15.22
C HIS A 376 3.35 11.70 -15.74
N PRO A 377 2.30 12.44 -15.32
CA PRO A 377 0.92 12.17 -15.73
C PRO A 377 0.77 12.10 -17.26
N MET A 378 1.44 12.96 -18.00
CA MET A 378 1.41 12.94 -19.47
C MET A 378 1.96 11.65 -20.08
N SER A 379 2.98 11.04 -19.48
CA SER A 379 3.53 9.77 -19.96
C SER A 379 2.53 8.62 -19.76
N GLN A 380 1.82 8.61 -18.64
CA GLN A 380 0.77 7.63 -18.36
C GLN A 380 -0.42 7.81 -19.31
N LEU A 381 -0.91 9.03 -19.47
CA LEU A 381 -2.04 9.33 -20.37
C LEU A 381 -1.71 9.06 -21.85
N ALA A 382 -0.49 9.39 -22.29
CA ALA A 382 -0.05 9.08 -23.65
C ALA A 382 0.06 7.55 -23.87
N PHE A 383 0.52 6.81 -22.86
CA PHE A 383 0.55 5.36 -22.90
C PHE A 383 -0.86 4.74 -22.96
N ALA A 384 -1.79 5.25 -22.16
CA ALA A 384 -3.19 4.85 -22.18
C ALA A 384 -3.80 5.02 -23.59
N LYS A 385 -3.66 6.20 -24.21
CA LYS A 385 -4.12 6.46 -25.58
C LYS A 385 -3.55 5.48 -26.60
N ARG A 386 -2.25 5.17 -26.51
CA ARG A 386 -1.58 4.21 -27.41
C ARG A 386 -2.09 2.78 -27.24
N ASN A 387 -2.61 2.44 -26.07
CA ASN A 387 -3.23 1.15 -25.79
C ASN A 387 -4.75 1.13 -26.03
N GLY A 388 -5.29 2.14 -26.73
CA GLY A 388 -6.69 2.20 -27.12
C GLY A 388 -7.63 2.60 -25.98
N ILE A 389 -7.13 3.31 -24.98
CA ILE A 389 -7.95 3.92 -23.92
C ILE A 389 -8.31 5.34 -24.33
N ASP A 390 -9.60 5.67 -24.30
CA ASP A 390 -10.08 7.02 -24.56
C ASP A 390 -9.76 7.94 -23.37
N VAL A 391 -9.05 9.03 -23.62
CA VAL A 391 -8.78 10.04 -22.57
C VAL A 391 -9.51 11.32 -22.94
N ILE A 392 -10.54 11.63 -22.16
CA ILE A 392 -11.47 12.73 -22.40
C ILE A 392 -11.62 13.59 -21.15
N VAL A 393 -12.19 14.78 -21.34
CA VAL A 393 -12.62 15.66 -20.26
C VAL A 393 -14.14 15.57 -20.15
N GLY A 394 -14.68 15.29 -18.96
CA GLY A 394 -16.10 15.02 -18.78
C GLY A 394 -16.51 14.74 -17.33
N ASP A 395 -17.61 14.01 -17.15
CA ASP A 395 -18.05 13.51 -15.85
C ASP A 395 -17.29 12.21 -15.51
N PRO A 396 -16.53 12.15 -14.39
CA PRO A 396 -15.83 10.93 -13.98
C PRO A 396 -16.72 9.70 -13.81
N GLU A 397 -18.03 9.86 -13.62
CA GLU A 397 -18.97 8.74 -13.56
C GLU A 397 -19.11 7.99 -14.89
N ASP A 398 -18.77 8.61 -16.02
CA ASP A 398 -18.74 7.98 -17.35
C ASP A 398 -17.46 7.15 -17.58
N GLU A 399 -16.53 7.12 -16.61
CA GLU A 399 -15.27 6.36 -16.72
C GLU A 399 -15.51 4.85 -16.63
N VAL A 400 -15.01 4.13 -17.65
CA VAL A 400 -15.05 2.67 -17.73
C VAL A 400 -13.64 2.11 -17.60
N PRO A 401 -13.33 1.34 -16.53
CA PRO A 401 -12.00 0.77 -16.32
C PRO A 401 -11.45 0.02 -17.53
N GLY A 402 -10.26 0.43 -17.96
CA GLY A 402 -9.57 -0.15 -19.11
C GLY A 402 -10.04 0.32 -20.47
N GLU A 403 -11.15 1.06 -20.57
CA GLU A 403 -11.68 1.58 -21.83
C GLU A 403 -11.56 3.10 -21.93
N SER A 404 -11.81 3.82 -20.85
CA SER A 404 -11.70 5.27 -20.80
C SER A 404 -11.05 5.78 -19.52
N ILE A 405 -10.51 7.00 -19.59
CA ILE A 405 -10.07 7.83 -18.48
C ILE A 405 -10.78 9.17 -18.66
N VAL A 406 -11.64 9.52 -17.71
CA VAL A 406 -12.46 10.74 -17.80
C VAL A 406 -11.95 11.75 -16.78
N ILE A 407 -11.13 12.69 -17.26
CA ILE A 407 -10.61 13.79 -16.44
C ILE A 407 -11.79 14.71 -16.10
N PRO A 408 -12.07 14.99 -14.81
CA PRO A 408 -13.16 15.87 -14.42
C PRO A 408 -13.10 17.22 -15.16
N ALA A 409 -14.21 17.62 -15.78
CA ALA A 409 -14.32 18.93 -16.42
C ALA A 409 -14.26 20.09 -15.42
N HIS A 410 -14.64 19.82 -14.17
CA HIS A 410 -14.60 20.78 -13.07
C HIS A 410 -14.43 20.03 -11.73
N PRO A 411 -13.71 20.60 -10.74
CA PRO A 411 -13.40 19.90 -9.48
C PRO A 411 -14.64 19.66 -8.60
N ASP A 412 -15.75 20.37 -8.83
CA ASP A 412 -17.01 20.10 -8.13
C ASP A 412 -17.60 18.73 -8.45
N MET A 413 -17.14 18.06 -9.52
CA MET A 413 -17.57 16.73 -9.96
C MET A 413 -16.97 15.58 -9.13
N PHE A 414 -15.97 15.84 -8.28
CA PHE A 414 -15.45 14.81 -7.37
C PHE A 414 -16.58 14.30 -6.46
N ARG A 415 -16.63 12.98 -6.26
CA ARG A 415 -17.64 12.30 -5.43
C ARG A 415 -16.97 11.35 -4.45
N VAL A 416 -17.58 11.22 -3.28
CA VAL A 416 -17.21 10.16 -2.35
C VAL A 416 -17.92 8.88 -2.78
N ARG A 417 -17.15 7.80 -2.97
CA ARG A 417 -17.67 6.50 -3.39
C ARG A 417 -17.25 5.45 -2.36
N ASP A 418 -18.18 5.06 -1.50
CA ASP A 418 -17.91 4.06 -0.47
C ASP A 418 -17.93 2.64 -0.99
N VAL A 419 -16.92 1.86 -0.59
CA VAL A 419 -16.99 0.40 -0.64
C VAL A 419 -17.80 -0.08 0.56
N ASP A 420 -18.74 -1.00 0.33
CA ASP A 420 -19.49 -1.65 1.40
C ASP A 420 -18.56 -2.51 2.28
N LEU A 421 -18.14 -1.92 3.41
CA LEU A 421 -17.30 -2.61 4.40
C LEU A 421 -18.01 -3.83 5.01
N THR A 422 -19.34 -3.84 5.12
CA THR A 422 -20.07 -5.01 5.62
C THR A 422 -19.89 -6.19 4.67
N ARG A 423 -19.96 -5.95 3.36
CA ARG A 423 -19.67 -6.96 2.34
C ARG A 423 -18.21 -7.43 2.40
N LEU A 424 -17.23 -6.55 2.59
CA LEU A 424 -15.83 -6.94 2.73
C LEU A 424 -15.58 -7.77 3.99
N ARG A 425 -16.10 -7.34 5.14
CA ARG A 425 -16.02 -8.08 6.41
C ARG A 425 -16.67 -9.44 6.32
N ARG A 426 -17.81 -9.55 5.63
CA ARG A 426 -18.45 -10.85 5.35
C ARG A 426 -17.53 -11.75 4.52
N SER A 427 -16.90 -11.21 3.47
CA SER A 427 -15.96 -11.96 2.65
C SER A 427 -14.73 -12.41 3.44
N ALA A 428 -14.17 -11.53 4.28
CA ALA A 428 -13.05 -11.85 5.16
C ALA A 428 -13.41 -12.95 6.16
N LEU A 429 -14.57 -12.85 6.81
CA LEU A 429 -15.07 -13.89 7.71
C LEU A 429 -15.24 -15.23 7.01
N ARG A 430 -15.81 -15.26 5.80
CA ARG A 430 -15.92 -16.50 5.03
C ARG A 430 -14.55 -17.13 4.78
N ASN A 431 -13.55 -16.31 4.43
CA ASN A 431 -12.19 -16.77 4.19
C ASN A 431 -11.51 -17.31 5.47
N ILE A 432 -11.77 -16.68 6.62
CA ILE A 432 -11.19 -17.10 7.92
C ILE A 432 -11.91 -18.35 8.46
N ALA A 433 -13.24 -18.33 8.47
CA ALA A 433 -14.08 -19.39 9.03
C ALA A 433 -14.02 -20.70 8.22
N GLY A 434 -13.82 -20.60 6.89
CA GLY A 434 -13.94 -21.74 5.98
C GLY A 434 -15.31 -22.41 6.11
N ASP A 435 -15.32 -23.74 6.20
CA ASP A 435 -16.54 -24.55 6.35
C ASP A 435 -16.98 -24.75 7.81
N ARG A 436 -16.25 -24.17 8.77
CA ARG A 436 -16.48 -24.41 10.19
C ARG A 436 -17.71 -23.65 10.69
N ARG A 437 -18.52 -24.30 11.54
CA ARG A 437 -19.82 -23.79 12.02
C ARG A 437 -19.84 -23.37 13.48
N SER A 438 -18.83 -23.70 14.27
CA SER A 438 -18.72 -23.36 15.69
C SER A 438 -17.32 -22.91 16.06
N PHE A 439 -17.23 -21.87 16.89
CA PHE A 439 -15.97 -21.20 17.24
C PHE A 439 -15.89 -21.03 18.76
N SER A 440 -14.68 -21.14 19.31
CA SER A 440 -14.43 -20.78 20.71
C SER A 440 -14.55 -19.27 20.92
N ASN A 441 -14.56 -18.83 22.18
CA ASN A 441 -14.54 -17.40 22.50
C ASN A 441 -13.29 -16.69 21.96
N ASP A 442 -12.14 -17.36 21.99
CA ASP A 442 -10.87 -16.82 21.50
C ASP A 442 -10.88 -16.67 19.97
N GLU A 443 -11.39 -17.68 19.25
CA GLU A 443 -11.57 -17.62 17.79
C GLU A 443 -12.54 -16.50 17.39
N MET A 444 -13.61 -16.30 18.16
CA MET A 444 -14.56 -15.21 17.96
C MET A 444 -13.93 -13.83 18.21
N ALA A 445 -13.12 -13.71 19.26
CA ALA A 445 -12.40 -12.47 19.57
C ALA A 445 -11.35 -12.12 18.49
N TYR A 446 -10.63 -13.13 18.01
CA TYR A 446 -9.69 -12.99 16.89
C TYR A 446 -10.40 -12.48 15.63
N MET A 447 -11.49 -13.14 15.22
CA MET A 447 -12.28 -12.76 14.04
C MET A 447 -12.85 -11.34 14.17
N ALA A 448 -13.39 -11.00 15.35
CA ALA A 448 -13.94 -9.67 15.62
C ALA A 448 -12.89 -8.57 15.47
N THR A 449 -11.68 -8.82 15.98
CA THR A 449 -10.55 -7.92 15.83
C THR A 449 -10.13 -7.82 14.36
N GLU A 450 -9.94 -8.95 13.65
CA GLU A 450 -9.58 -9.02 12.22
C GLU A 450 -10.47 -8.16 11.32
N ILE A 451 -11.77 -8.07 11.62
CA ILE A 451 -12.74 -7.33 10.80
C ILE A 451 -13.12 -5.97 11.40
N ASN A 452 -12.49 -5.54 12.49
CA ASN A 452 -12.76 -4.29 13.19
C ASN A 452 -14.25 -4.14 13.58
N LEU A 453 -14.78 -5.14 14.30
CA LEU A 453 -16.13 -5.15 14.88
C LEU A 453 -16.11 -5.71 16.31
N GLY A 454 -17.20 -5.52 17.04
CA GLY A 454 -17.42 -6.24 18.30
C GLY A 454 -17.78 -7.71 18.10
N ILE A 455 -17.63 -8.52 19.15
CA ILE A 455 -17.95 -9.97 19.12
C ILE A 455 -19.41 -10.21 18.69
N LYS A 456 -20.38 -9.47 19.27
CA LYS A 456 -21.81 -9.65 18.95
C LYS A 456 -22.14 -9.32 17.49
N GLU A 457 -21.52 -8.28 16.94
CA GLU A 457 -21.70 -7.90 15.54
C GLU A 457 -21.08 -8.94 14.61
N THR A 458 -19.93 -9.49 15.00
CA THR A 458 -19.25 -10.57 14.30
C THR A 458 -20.09 -11.84 14.27
N GLU A 459 -20.69 -12.23 15.40
CA GLU A 459 -21.64 -13.36 15.47
C GLU A 459 -22.85 -13.16 14.55
N ALA A 460 -23.42 -11.94 14.54
CA ALA A 460 -24.53 -11.62 13.67
C ALA A 460 -24.14 -11.71 12.20
N LEU A 461 -22.95 -11.24 11.83
CA LEU A 461 -22.45 -11.29 10.46
C LEU A 461 -22.13 -12.74 10.03
N LEU A 462 -21.54 -13.56 10.90
CA LEU A 462 -21.29 -14.99 10.67
C LEU A 462 -22.58 -15.75 10.39
N LYS A 463 -23.69 -15.44 11.08
CA LYS A 463 -25.00 -16.06 10.82
C LYS A 463 -25.53 -15.77 9.42
N THR A 464 -25.07 -14.70 8.76
CA THR A 464 -25.44 -14.40 7.35
C THR A 464 -24.65 -15.19 6.32
N LEU A 465 -23.64 -15.98 6.75
CA LEU A 465 -22.86 -16.86 5.89
C LEU A 465 -23.46 -18.27 5.77
N GLN A 466 -24.31 -18.65 6.72
CA GLN A 466 -25.04 -19.92 6.77
C GLN A 466 -26.30 -19.83 5.91
#